data_AF-A0A919N410-F1
#
_entry.id   AF-A0A919N410-F1
#
_cell.length_a   1.000
_cell.length_b   1.000
_cell.length_c   1.000
_cell.angle_alpha   90.00
_cell.angle_beta   90.00
_cell.angle_gamma   90.00
#
_symmetry.space_group_name_H-M   'P 1'
#
loop_
_entity.id
_entity.type
_entity.pdbx_description
1 polymer ?
#
loop_
_entity_poly.entity_id
_entity_poly.type
_entity_poly.pdbx_seq_one_letter_code
_entity_poly.pdbx_strand_id
1 'polypeptide(L)'
;MRWPRRLVMLSAVVAATVLTAAGPASAHAGGLVATDARSRVVTVTPTIPGLTVVAIEDGAKLRLTNGTGGPVSVAGRSQPVPSGGELTWADPGATPENKKIDSGRTTDWTVLLDANGTAVTVAGVLVGERQPNPLPWWALAIVAAVAVPAIARRLHRADLLLSAAGVVAMAASIAHVTGSTLAVESAPFAGTFLNAAGINLLAWPLILGGAWTALRGRPAGLLAVCAGAALTAVFVFPDVTSFHRAVLPFAGPAAMERVLVVLALGLGAGAAVAGAPVLRALAQRAAVAEEGV
;
A
#
# COMPACT_ATOMS: atom_id res chain seq x y z
N MET A 1 28.82 0.27 25.87
CA MET A 1 27.89 -0.85 25.56
C MET A 1 28.12 -1.27 24.11
N ARG A 2 28.94 -2.30 23.88
CA ARG A 2 29.28 -2.77 22.52
C ARG A 2 28.14 -3.66 22.03
N TRP A 3 27.40 -3.21 21.02
CA TRP A 3 26.41 -4.07 20.37
C TRP A 3 27.12 -5.33 19.85
N PRO A 4 26.60 -6.54 20.12
CA PRO A 4 27.27 -7.75 19.64
C PRO A 4 27.26 -7.69 18.11
N ARG A 5 28.45 -7.80 17.50
CA ARG A 5 28.66 -7.76 16.04
C ARG A 5 27.65 -8.61 15.26
N ARG A 6 27.16 -9.69 15.87
CA ARG A 6 26.12 -10.59 15.33
C ARG A 6 24.78 -9.90 15.10
N LEU A 7 24.34 -9.00 15.97
CA LEU A 7 23.09 -8.23 15.80
C LEU A 7 23.21 -7.24 14.63
N VAL A 8 24.36 -6.56 14.51
CA VAL A 8 24.63 -5.66 13.38
C VAL A 8 24.69 -6.44 12.06
N MET A 9 25.33 -7.60 12.05
CA MET A 9 25.38 -8.48 10.87
C MET A 9 24.00 -9.02 10.51
N LEU A 10 23.19 -9.44 11.49
CA LEU A 10 21.85 -9.93 11.24
C LEU A 10 20.95 -8.82 10.68
N SER A 11 21.04 -7.61 11.23
CA SER A 11 20.32 -6.43 10.71
C SER A 11 20.77 -6.07 9.29
N ALA A 12 22.07 -6.14 9.01
CA ALA A 12 22.61 -5.86 7.67
C ALA A 12 22.19 -6.94 6.65
N VAL A 13 22.16 -8.21 7.06
CA VAL A 13 21.70 -9.33 6.21
C VAL A 13 20.20 -9.22 5.98
N VAL A 14 19.38 -8.98 7.01
CA VAL A 14 17.93 -8.77 6.85
C VAL A 14 17.66 -7.57 5.95
N ALA A 15 18.36 -6.44 6.16
CA ALA A 15 18.26 -5.26 5.30
C ALA A 15 18.65 -5.60 3.84
N ALA A 16 19.77 -6.29 3.63
CA ALA A 16 20.21 -6.70 2.30
C ALA A 16 19.20 -7.67 1.63
N THR A 17 18.65 -8.62 2.38
CA THR A 17 17.71 -9.62 1.84
C THR A 17 16.36 -8.98 1.47
N VAL A 18 15.88 -8.03 2.28
CA VAL A 18 14.69 -7.22 1.97
C VAL A 18 14.91 -6.33 0.73
N LEU A 19 16.14 -5.86 0.51
CA LEU A 19 16.49 -5.05 -0.64
C LEU A 19 16.70 -5.86 -1.94
N THR A 20 16.91 -7.17 -1.88
CA THR A 20 17.29 -8.01 -3.04
C THR A 20 16.25 -9.03 -3.48
N ALA A 21 15.20 -9.30 -2.70
CA ALA A 21 14.13 -10.20 -3.12
C ALA A 21 13.19 -9.52 -4.14
N ALA A 22 12.92 -10.21 -5.25
CA ALA A 22 12.15 -9.75 -6.41
C ALA A 22 10.86 -8.97 -6.07
N GLY A 23 10.57 -7.95 -6.88
CA GLY A 23 9.67 -6.82 -6.62
C GLY A 23 8.34 -7.13 -5.91
N PRO A 24 8.16 -6.68 -4.65
CA PRO A 24 6.86 -6.66 -3.96
C PRO A 24 5.75 -5.94 -4.73
N ALA A 25 6.12 -5.09 -5.68
CA ALA A 25 5.22 -4.18 -6.38
C ALA A 25 4.16 -4.84 -7.28
N SER A 26 4.32 -6.10 -7.71
CA SER A 26 3.39 -6.73 -8.67
C SER A 26 2.12 -7.31 -8.01
N ALA A 27 2.15 -7.59 -6.70
CA ALA A 27 1.02 -8.18 -5.96
C ALA A 27 0.26 -7.15 -5.08
N HIS A 28 0.59 -5.87 -5.21
CA HIS A 28 -0.01 -4.81 -4.40
C HIS A 28 -1.03 -4.02 -5.23
N ALA A 29 -2.20 -3.71 -4.65
CA ALA A 29 -3.25 -2.92 -5.29
C ALA A 29 -3.63 -3.35 -6.74
N GLY A 30 -3.78 -4.65 -7.01
CA GLY A 30 -4.16 -5.13 -8.35
C GLY A 30 -3.15 -4.83 -9.46
N GLY A 31 -1.88 -4.64 -9.08
CA GLY A 31 -0.78 -4.27 -9.98
C GLY A 31 -0.65 -2.78 -10.24
N LEU A 32 -1.40 -1.94 -9.52
CA LEU A 32 -1.26 -0.49 -9.60
C LEU A 32 -0.02 -0.01 -8.84
N VAL A 33 0.65 1.00 -9.40
CA VAL A 33 1.83 1.63 -8.80
C VAL A 33 1.63 3.13 -8.66
N ALA A 34 2.26 3.72 -7.65
CA ALA A 34 2.21 5.16 -7.44
C ALA A 34 3.05 5.90 -8.51
N THR A 35 2.49 6.98 -9.07
CA THR A 35 3.08 7.74 -10.17
C THR A 35 3.07 9.26 -9.90
N ASP A 36 3.63 10.03 -10.84
CA ASP A 36 3.65 11.49 -10.79
C ASP A 36 2.80 12.13 -11.90
N ALA A 37 1.95 11.34 -12.56
CA ALA A 37 1.10 11.82 -13.63
C ALA A 37 -0.21 11.03 -13.68
N ARG A 38 -1.28 11.70 -14.14
CA ARG A 38 -2.57 11.08 -14.46
C ARG A 38 -2.74 10.96 -15.95
N SER A 39 -3.46 9.93 -16.41
CA SER A 39 -3.87 9.82 -17.80
C SER A 39 -5.38 10.06 -17.96
N ARG A 40 -5.78 10.71 -19.04
CA ARG A 40 -7.19 10.87 -19.41
C ARG A 40 -7.39 10.75 -20.90
N VAL A 41 -8.49 10.10 -21.29
CA VAL A 41 -9.01 10.18 -22.67
C VAL A 41 -9.55 11.59 -22.89
N VAL A 42 -9.26 12.17 -24.04
CA VAL A 42 -9.72 13.50 -24.44
C VAL A 42 -10.75 13.40 -25.57
N THR A 43 -10.47 12.58 -26.59
CA THR A 43 -11.38 12.39 -27.72
C THR A 43 -11.36 10.95 -28.25
N VAL A 44 -12.49 10.56 -28.86
CA VAL A 44 -12.64 9.31 -29.62
C VAL A 44 -13.20 9.70 -30.98
N THR A 45 -12.43 9.50 -32.05
CA THR A 45 -12.74 10.03 -33.39
C THR A 45 -12.60 8.95 -34.47
N PRO A 46 -13.61 8.74 -35.34
CA PRO A 46 -14.95 9.34 -35.27
C PRO A 46 -15.72 8.83 -34.05
N THR A 47 -16.76 9.56 -33.64
CA THR A 47 -17.68 9.09 -32.60
C THR A 47 -18.51 7.93 -33.15
N ILE A 48 -18.41 6.77 -32.51
CA ILE A 48 -19.20 5.57 -32.84
C ILE A 48 -20.28 5.38 -31.78
N PRO A 49 -21.58 5.37 -32.14
CA PRO A 49 -22.66 5.11 -31.19
C PRO A 49 -22.46 3.79 -30.43
N GLY A 50 -22.49 3.85 -29.09
CA GLY A 50 -22.30 2.69 -28.21
C GLY A 50 -20.85 2.36 -27.88
N LEU A 51 -19.84 2.96 -28.53
CA LEU A 51 -18.44 2.78 -28.15
C LEU A 51 -18.03 3.81 -27.10
N THR A 52 -17.58 3.34 -25.93
CA THR A 52 -17.03 4.20 -24.88
C THR A 52 -15.61 3.74 -24.54
N VAL A 53 -14.68 4.70 -24.45
CA VAL A 53 -13.32 4.45 -23.96
C VAL A 53 -12.98 5.51 -22.92
N VAL A 54 -12.60 5.07 -21.73
CA VAL A 54 -12.24 5.94 -20.62
C VAL A 54 -10.93 5.48 -19.99
N ALA A 55 -10.21 6.44 -19.40
CA ALA A 55 -9.10 6.13 -18.50
C ALA A 55 -9.67 5.87 -17.10
N ILE A 56 -9.22 4.80 -16.45
CA ILE A 56 -9.63 4.41 -15.09
C ILE A 56 -8.38 4.24 -14.21
N GLU A 57 -8.56 4.09 -12.91
CA GLU A 57 -7.45 3.83 -11.96
C GLU A 57 -6.36 4.90 -12.09
N ASP A 58 -6.79 6.18 -12.08
CA ASP A 58 -5.97 7.38 -12.32
C ASP A 58 -5.18 7.37 -13.64
N GLY A 59 -5.63 6.57 -14.60
CA GLY A 59 -5.05 6.46 -15.93
C GLY A 59 -4.02 5.35 -16.08
N ALA A 60 -3.87 4.47 -15.09
CA ALA A 60 -3.05 3.27 -15.22
C ALA A 60 -3.61 2.30 -16.28
N LYS A 61 -4.93 2.30 -16.48
CA LYS A 61 -5.62 1.44 -17.45
C LYS A 61 -6.66 2.21 -18.27
N LEU A 62 -6.96 1.66 -19.43
CA LEU A 62 -8.10 2.03 -20.26
C LEU A 62 -9.20 1.00 -20.09
N ARG A 63 -10.46 1.46 -20.03
CA ARG A 63 -11.66 0.63 -20.11
C ARG A 63 -12.38 0.96 -21.41
N LEU A 64 -12.65 -0.07 -22.21
CA LEU A 64 -13.48 -0.02 -23.40
C LEU A 64 -14.77 -0.78 -23.13
N THR A 65 -15.91 -0.11 -23.33
CA THR A 65 -17.24 -0.71 -23.31
C THR A 65 -17.80 -0.70 -24.72
N ASN A 66 -18.12 -1.88 -25.25
CA ASN A 66 -18.61 -2.06 -26.62
C ASN A 66 -20.13 -2.25 -26.64
N GLY A 67 -20.88 -1.16 -26.73
CA GLY A 67 -22.32 -1.15 -27.00
C GLY A 67 -22.68 -1.06 -28.48
N THR A 68 -21.73 -1.30 -29.39
CA THR A 68 -21.98 -1.25 -30.84
C THR A 68 -22.62 -2.56 -31.34
N GLY A 69 -23.03 -2.61 -32.61
CA GLY A 69 -23.60 -3.81 -33.23
C GLY A 69 -22.59 -4.89 -33.64
N GLY A 70 -21.28 -4.66 -33.46
CA GLY A 70 -20.22 -5.56 -33.95
C GLY A 70 -19.00 -5.63 -33.04
N PRO A 71 -18.01 -6.47 -33.38
CA PRO A 71 -16.77 -6.55 -32.61
C PRO A 71 -15.92 -5.28 -32.75
N VAL A 72 -15.23 -4.92 -31.68
CA VAL A 72 -14.26 -3.81 -31.66
C VAL A 72 -12.87 -4.36 -31.35
N SER A 73 -11.91 -4.15 -32.25
CA SER A 73 -10.53 -4.59 -32.07
C SER A 73 -9.67 -3.44 -31.56
N VAL A 74 -8.73 -3.74 -30.65
CA VAL A 74 -7.71 -2.79 -30.17
C VAL A 74 -6.39 -3.13 -30.86
N ALA A 75 -5.70 -2.13 -31.43
CA ALA A 75 -4.40 -2.37 -32.05
C ALA A 75 -3.41 -3.02 -31.06
N GLY A 76 -2.70 -4.06 -31.53
CA GLY A 76 -1.77 -4.82 -30.69
C GLY A 76 -2.42 -5.84 -29.75
N ARG A 77 -3.75 -5.98 -29.75
CA ARG A 77 -4.48 -7.04 -29.03
C ARG A 77 -4.97 -8.11 -30.00
N SER A 78 -4.96 -9.36 -29.55
CA SER A 78 -5.30 -10.53 -30.36
C SER A 78 -6.78 -10.85 -30.41
N GLN A 79 -7.55 -10.46 -29.38
CA GLN A 79 -8.98 -10.76 -29.29
C GLN A 79 -9.81 -9.47 -29.40
N PRO A 80 -10.79 -9.43 -30.31
CA PRO A 80 -11.75 -8.33 -30.35
C PRO A 80 -12.69 -8.38 -29.15
N VAL A 81 -13.20 -7.22 -28.76
CA VAL A 81 -14.23 -7.07 -27.75
C VAL A 81 -15.59 -7.31 -28.42
N PRO A 82 -16.36 -8.33 -28.04
CA PRO A 82 -17.67 -8.59 -28.64
C PRO A 82 -18.67 -7.47 -28.30
N SER A 83 -19.78 -7.42 -29.04
CA SER A 83 -20.91 -6.55 -28.69
C SER A 83 -21.45 -6.91 -27.31
N GLY A 84 -21.74 -5.89 -26.49
CA GLY A 84 -22.07 -6.02 -25.07
C GLY A 84 -20.86 -6.32 -24.17
N GLY A 85 -19.66 -6.44 -24.73
CA GLY A 85 -18.43 -6.77 -24.01
C GLY A 85 -17.74 -5.55 -23.40
N GLU A 86 -16.87 -5.83 -22.42
CA GLU A 86 -15.95 -4.88 -21.83
C GLU A 86 -14.51 -5.43 -21.90
N LEU A 87 -13.55 -4.53 -22.11
CA LEU A 87 -12.13 -4.84 -22.00
C LEU A 87 -11.45 -3.76 -21.17
N THR A 88 -10.66 -4.19 -20.19
CA THR A 88 -9.75 -3.31 -19.46
C THR A 88 -8.31 -3.71 -19.72
N TRP A 89 -7.43 -2.74 -19.97
CA TRP A 89 -6.02 -3.01 -20.17
C TRP A 89 -5.10 -1.84 -19.84
N ALA A 90 -3.85 -2.14 -19.48
CA ALA A 90 -2.77 -1.16 -19.45
C ALA A 90 -2.19 -1.00 -20.86
N ASP A 91 -2.28 0.21 -21.41
CA ASP A 91 -1.66 0.57 -22.69
C ASP A 91 -0.30 1.26 -22.43
N PRO A 92 0.81 0.80 -23.04
CA PRO A 92 2.13 1.41 -22.82
C PRO A 92 2.20 2.90 -23.19
N GLY A 93 1.42 3.34 -24.18
CA GLY A 93 1.32 4.74 -24.60
C GLY A 93 0.49 5.58 -23.65
N ALA A 94 -0.62 5.03 -23.13
CA ALA A 94 -1.54 5.76 -22.27
C ALA A 94 -1.19 5.72 -20.76
N THR A 95 -0.48 4.71 -20.26
CA THR A 95 -0.17 4.59 -18.82
C THR A 95 0.88 5.63 -18.37
N PRO A 96 0.76 6.24 -17.18
CA PRO A 96 1.80 7.07 -16.59
C PRO A 96 2.96 6.26 -15.99
N GLU A 97 2.81 4.94 -15.87
CA GLU A 97 3.83 4.07 -15.28
C GLU A 97 5.17 4.20 -16.01
N ASN A 98 6.27 4.30 -15.24
CA ASN A 98 7.64 4.46 -15.74
C ASN A 98 7.86 5.71 -16.62
N LYS A 99 6.93 6.67 -16.61
CA LYS A 99 7.08 7.96 -17.30
C LYS A 99 7.34 9.07 -16.30
N LYS A 100 8.22 9.99 -16.71
CA LYS A 100 8.47 11.23 -15.99
C LYS A 100 7.87 12.38 -16.78
N ILE A 101 6.89 13.05 -16.19
CA ILE A 101 6.25 14.24 -16.75
C ILE A 101 6.33 15.31 -15.69
N ASP A 102 6.99 16.42 -16.00
CA ASP A 102 7.16 17.50 -15.04
C ASP A 102 5.79 18.11 -14.67
N SER A 103 5.68 18.60 -13.44
CA SER A 103 4.43 19.15 -12.92
C SER A 103 3.88 20.26 -13.84
N GLY A 104 2.60 20.15 -14.21
CA GLY A 104 1.94 21.09 -15.11
C GLY A 104 2.27 20.89 -16.60
N ARG A 105 3.15 19.95 -16.95
CA ARG A 105 3.40 19.56 -18.35
C ARG A 105 2.45 18.45 -18.77
N THR A 106 2.20 18.39 -20.08
CA THR A 106 1.37 17.37 -20.70
C THR A 106 2.12 16.64 -21.81
N THR A 107 1.77 15.37 -21.99
CA THR A 107 2.25 14.54 -23.11
C THR A 107 1.06 13.84 -23.74
N ASP A 108 0.89 14.00 -25.04
CA ASP A 108 -0.20 13.40 -25.78
C ASP A 108 0.05 11.91 -26.06
N TRP A 109 -1.01 11.13 -26.19
CA TRP A 109 -0.95 9.73 -26.60
C TRP A 109 -2.17 9.37 -27.44
N THR A 110 -2.03 8.31 -28.24
CA THR A 110 -3.11 7.78 -29.08
C THR A 110 -3.14 6.27 -29.06
N VAL A 111 -4.34 5.70 -29.09
CA VAL A 111 -4.60 4.28 -29.30
C VAL A 111 -5.51 4.12 -30.51
N LEU A 112 -5.21 3.16 -31.37
CA LEU A 112 -6.00 2.85 -32.56
C LEU A 112 -6.92 1.67 -32.27
N LEU A 113 -8.18 1.82 -32.68
CA LEU A 113 -9.22 0.81 -32.63
C LEU A 113 -9.77 0.57 -34.03
N ASP A 114 -10.33 -0.62 -34.26
CA ASP A 114 -11.19 -0.92 -35.39
C ASP A 114 -12.58 -1.27 -34.86
N ALA A 115 -13.57 -0.46 -35.18
CA ALA A 115 -14.97 -0.69 -34.82
C ALA A 115 -15.73 -1.12 -36.07
N ASN A 116 -15.87 -2.43 -36.27
CA ASN A 116 -16.57 -3.01 -37.42
C ASN A 116 -16.05 -2.49 -38.78
N GLY A 117 -14.73 -2.45 -38.96
CA GLY A 117 -14.06 -1.95 -40.17
C GLY A 117 -13.88 -0.43 -40.22
N THR A 118 -14.36 0.30 -39.21
CA THR A 118 -14.13 1.74 -39.08
C THR A 118 -12.92 1.99 -38.19
N ALA A 119 -11.88 2.63 -38.73
CA ALA A 119 -10.73 3.06 -37.93
C ALA A 119 -11.16 4.17 -36.95
N VAL A 120 -10.90 3.95 -35.67
CA VAL A 120 -11.20 4.90 -34.58
C VAL A 120 -9.91 5.23 -33.83
N THR A 121 -9.61 6.52 -33.70
CA THR A 121 -8.49 7.02 -32.92
C THR A 121 -9.00 7.50 -31.56
N VAL A 122 -8.51 6.87 -30.51
CA VAL A 122 -8.66 7.34 -29.13
C VAL A 122 -7.45 8.20 -28.81
N ALA A 123 -7.64 9.50 -28.58
CA ALA A 123 -6.58 10.41 -28.18
C ALA A 123 -6.75 10.79 -26.71
N GLY A 124 -5.64 10.91 -26.01
CA GLY A 124 -5.61 11.30 -24.62
C GLY A 124 -4.35 12.06 -24.26
N VAL A 125 -4.28 12.47 -23.00
CA VAL A 125 -3.15 13.20 -22.46
C VAL A 125 -2.73 12.61 -21.12
N LEU A 126 -1.43 12.59 -20.90
CA LEU A 126 -0.82 12.44 -19.60
C LEU A 126 -0.55 13.84 -19.03
N VAL A 127 -0.90 14.07 -17.77
CA VAL A 127 -0.71 15.35 -17.08
C VAL A 127 0.18 15.14 -15.86
N GLY A 128 1.32 15.82 -15.80
CA GLY A 128 2.25 15.77 -14.67
C GLY A 128 1.68 16.49 -13.45
N GLU A 129 1.70 15.82 -12.31
CA GLU A 129 1.15 16.28 -11.04
C GLU A 129 2.26 16.81 -10.11
N ARG A 130 1.87 17.64 -9.13
CA ARG A 130 2.83 18.19 -8.18
C ARG A 130 3.19 17.15 -7.13
N GLN A 131 4.46 16.75 -7.09
CA GLN A 131 4.97 15.86 -6.04
C GLN A 131 4.86 16.51 -4.65
N PRO A 132 4.52 15.74 -3.61
CA PRO A 132 4.56 16.20 -2.23
C PRO A 132 6.01 16.43 -1.77
N ASN A 133 6.20 17.21 -0.71
CA ASN A 133 7.45 17.16 0.05
C ASN A 133 7.46 15.88 0.91
N PRO A 134 8.44 14.96 0.74
CA PRO A 134 8.48 13.71 1.48
C PRO A 134 8.97 13.87 2.93
N LEU A 135 9.72 14.93 3.25
CA LEU A 135 10.41 15.07 4.54
C LEU A 135 9.47 15.07 5.76
N PRO A 136 8.31 15.77 5.76
CA PRO A 136 7.39 15.75 6.89
C PRO A 136 6.86 14.34 7.19
N TRP A 137 6.59 13.54 6.16
CA TRP A 137 6.05 12.18 6.31
C TRP A 137 7.09 11.22 6.90
N TRP A 138 8.34 11.29 6.42
CA TRP A 138 9.45 10.58 7.05
C TRP A 138 9.68 11.01 8.50
N ALA A 139 9.65 12.32 8.77
CA ALA A 139 9.81 12.83 10.12
C ALA A 139 8.71 12.30 11.06
N LEU A 140 7.45 12.30 10.63
CA LEU A 140 6.34 11.76 11.40
C LEU A 140 6.48 10.25 11.66
N ALA A 141 6.87 9.46 10.65
CA ALA A 141 7.09 8.02 10.81
C ALA A 141 8.23 7.73 11.82
N ILE A 142 9.35 8.46 11.73
CA ILE A 142 10.49 8.31 12.64
C ILE A 142 10.09 8.75 14.06
N VAL A 143 9.41 9.89 14.20
CA VAL A 143 8.94 10.37 15.50
C VAL A 143 8.01 9.35 16.15
N ALA A 144 7.06 8.78 15.41
CA ALA A 144 6.18 7.73 15.93
C ALA A 144 6.97 6.48 16.37
N ALA A 145 7.93 6.03 15.55
CA ALA A 145 8.77 4.86 15.86
C ALA A 145 9.67 5.06 17.09
N VAL A 146 10.15 6.30 17.34
CA VAL A 146 11.00 6.62 18.50
C VAL A 146 10.17 6.94 19.75
N ALA A 147 9.02 7.61 19.59
CA ALA A 147 8.17 8.01 20.70
C ALA A 147 7.62 6.80 21.46
N VAL A 148 7.17 5.75 20.76
CA VAL A 148 6.62 4.53 21.39
C VAL A 148 7.60 3.90 22.40
N PRO A 149 8.85 3.52 22.04
CA PRO A 149 9.79 2.97 23.00
C PRO A 149 10.25 3.99 24.05
N ALA A 150 10.35 5.28 23.71
CA ALA A 150 10.74 6.32 24.67
C ALA A 150 9.69 6.51 25.78
N ILE A 151 8.41 6.53 25.41
CA ILE A 151 7.27 6.64 26.32
C ILE A 151 7.09 5.34 27.11
N ALA A 152 7.19 4.18 26.45
CA ALA A 152 7.05 2.87 27.09
C ALA A 152 8.02 2.69 28.28
N ARG A 153 9.25 3.22 28.19
CA ARG A 153 10.24 3.18 29.28
C ARG A 153 9.82 3.96 30.53
N ARG A 154 8.91 4.92 30.40
CA ARG A 154 8.46 5.80 31.49
C ARG A 154 7.09 5.41 32.04
N LEU A 155 6.31 4.59 31.33
CA LEU A 155 4.96 4.22 31.73
C LEU A 155 4.94 2.96 32.60
N HIS A 156 4.13 2.98 33.66
CA HIS A 156 3.88 1.80 34.49
C HIS A 156 3.16 0.69 33.71
N ARG A 157 2.26 1.07 32.79
CA ARG A 157 1.47 0.19 31.91
C ARG A 157 1.93 0.25 30.46
N ALA A 158 3.22 -0.02 30.24
CA ALA A 158 3.82 -0.05 28.91
C ALA A 158 3.17 -1.12 28.00
N ASP A 159 2.69 -2.22 28.57
CA ASP A 159 1.89 -3.26 27.92
C ASP A 159 0.64 -2.70 27.21
N LEU A 160 -0.09 -1.80 27.86
CA LEU A 160 -1.26 -1.14 27.26
C LEU A 160 -0.86 -0.21 26.11
N LEU A 161 0.23 0.55 26.26
CA LEU A 161 0.73 1.43 25.20
C LEU A 161 1.10 0.61 23.96
N LEU A 162 1.84 -0.49 24.13
CA LEU A 162 2.26 -1.33 23.02
C LEU A 162 1.08 -2.05 22.36
N SER A 163 0.11 -2.52 23.15
CA SER A 163 -1.14 -3.10 22.65
C SER A 163 -1.93 -2.08 21.84
N ALA A 164 -2.09 -0.85 22.35
CA ALA A 164 -2.77 0.23 21.64
C ALA A 164 -2.03 0.61 20.34
N ALA A 165 -0.71 0.78 20.40
CA ALA A 165 0.10 1.10 19.24
C ALA A 165 0.00 0.02 18.15
N GLY A 166 0.07 -1.26 18.53
CA GLY A 166 -0.13 -2.39 17.62
C GLY A 166 -1.52 -2.39 17.00
N VAL A 167 -2.58 -2.21 17.79
CA VAL A 167 -3.98 -2.17 17.29
C VAL A 167 -4.20 -0.99 16.34
N VAL A 168 -3.63 0.19 16.61
CA VAL A 168 -3.71 1.34 15.70
C VAL A 168 -2.93 1.06 14.40
N ALA A 169 -1.74 0.45 14.49
CA ALA A 169 -0.98 0.06 13.30
C ALA A 169 -1.76 -0.96 12.44
N MET A 170 -2.39 -1.94 13.07
CA MET A 170 -3.28 -2.91 12.43
C MET A 170 -4.46 -2.22 11.72
N ALA A 171 -5.18 -1.34 12.42
CA ALA A 171 -6.32 -0.63 11.86
C ALA A 171 -5.91 0.24 10.66
N ALA A 172 -4.77 0.94 10.77
CA ALA A 172 -4.21 1.73 9.68
C ALA A 172 -3.85 0.87 8.47
N SER A 173 -3.25 -0.30 8.70
CA SER A 173 -2.93 -1.28 7.65
C SER A 173 -4.19 -1.83 6.96
N ILE A 174 -5.24 -2.17 7.70
CA ILE A 174 -6.52 -2.62 7.12
C ILE A 174 -7.14 -1.52 6.26
N ALA A 175 -7.16 -0.28 6.76
CA ALA A 175 -7.70 0.85 6.03
C ALA A 175 -6.90 1.17 4.75
N HIS A 176 -5.56 1.10 4.83
CA HIS A 176 -4.67 1.22 3.67
C HIS A 176 -5.00 0.18 2.59
N VAL A 177 -4.98 -1.11 2.97
CA VAL A 177 -5.29 -2.23 2.05
C VAL A 177 -6.69 -2.08 1.45
N THR A 178 -7.67 -1.68 2.26
CA THR A 178 -9.05 -1.47 1.79
C THR A 178 -9.11 -0.34 0.77
N GLY A 179 -8.52 0.82 1.06
CA GLY A 179 -8.51 1.95 0.13
C GLY A 179 -7.75 1.65 -1.16
N SER A 180 -6.64 0.92 -1.10
CA SER A 180 -5.93 0.46 -2.29
C SER A 180 -6.72 -0.57 -3.09
N THR A 181 -7.48 -1.45 -2.43
CA THR A 181 -8.38 -2.39 -3.11
C THR A 181 -9.50 -1.65 -3.83
N LEU A 182 -10.09 -0.64 -3.20
CA LEU A 182 -11.17 0.17 -3.77
C LEU A 182 -10.71 1.04 -4.95
N ALA A 183 -9.41 1.32 -5.07
CA ALA A 183 -8.84 2.03 -6.21
C ALA A 183 -8.79 1.16 -7.49
N VAL A 184 -8.91 -0.17 -7.34
CA VAL A 184 -8.88 -1.12 -8.45
C VAL A 184 -10.30 -1.36 -8.93
N GLU A 185 -10.64 -0.81 -10.09
CA GLU A 185 -11.94 -1.02 -10.72
C GLU A 185 -11.93 -2.20 -11.69
N SER A 186 -10.74 -2.69 -12.06
CA SER A 186 -10.53 -3.67 -13.12
C SER A 186 -10.52 -5.13 -12.66
N ALA A 187 -10.66 -5.38 -11.35
CA ALA A 187 -10.58 -6.72 -10.77
C ALA A 187 -11.59 -6.91 -9.62
N PRO A 188 -12.02 -8.16 -9.34
CA PRO A 188 -12.95 -8.44 -8.25
C PRO A 188 -12.39 -8.05 -6.88
N PHE A 189 -13.18 -7.32 -6.10
CA PHE A 189 -12.78 -6.78 -4.79
C PHE A 189 -12.15 -7.84 -3.87
N ALA A 190 -12.79 -9.00 -3.69
CA ALA A 190 -12.32 -10.00 -2.73
C ALA A 190 -10.94 -10.58 -3.10
N GLY A 191 -10.70 -10.84 -4.39
CA GLY A 191 -9.41 -11.34 -4.87
C GLY A 191 -8.32 -10.28 -4.72
N THR A 192 -8.62 -9.04 -5.10
CA THR A 192 -7.71 -7.90 -4.95
C THR A 192 -7.37 -7.64 -3.49
N PHE A 193 -8.36 -7.68 -2.58
CA PHE A 193 -8.16 -7.48 -1.15
C PHE A 193 -7.25 -8.54 -0.54
N LEU A 194 -7.52 -9.82 -0.83
CA LEU A 194 -6.71 -10.93 -0.32
C LEU A 194 -5.27 -10.86 -0.83
N ASN A 195 -5.08 -10.46 -2.10
CA ASN A 195 -3.77 -10.27 -2.69
C ASN A 195 -3.01 -9.10 -2.05
N ALA A 196 -3.67 -7.94 -1.91
CA ALA A 196 -3.10 -6.74 -1.30
C ALA A 196 -2.87 -6.88 0.22
N ALA A 197 -3.65 -7.71 0.92
CA ALA A 197 -3.45 -7.97 2.34
C ALA A 197 -2.21 -8.84 2.61
N GLY A 198 -1.94 -9.84 1.76
CA GLY A 198 -0.74 -10.67 1.86
C GLY A 198 -0.49 -11.23 3.27
N ILE A 199 0.73 -11.00 3.80
CA ILE A 199 1.12 -11.50 5.13
C ILE A 199 0.37 -10.80 6.28
N ASN A 200 -0.24 -9.64 6.05
CA ASN A 200 -1.02 -8.96 7.08
C ASN A 200 -2.24 -9.75 7.53
N LEU A 201 -2.74 -10.69 6.70
CA LEU A 201 -3.77 -11.65 7.10
C LEU A 201 -3.35 -12.50 8.31
N LEU A 202 -2.05 -12.69 8.53
CA LEU A 202 -1.50 -13.32 9.74
C LEU A 202 -1.23 -12.29 10.85
N ALA A 203 -0.76 -11.09 10.49
CA ALA A 203 -0.41 -10.06 11.46
C ALA A 203 -1.63 -9.53 12.24
N TRP A 204 -2.76 -9.28 11.56
CA TRP A 204 -3.96 -8.72 12.19
C TRP A 204 -4.54 -9.58 13.32
N PRO A 205 -4.83 -10.88 13.13
CA PRO A 205 -5.33 -11.71 14.23
C PRO A 205 -4.29 -11.88 15.35
N LEU A 206 -3.00 -11.87 15.01
CA LEU A 206 -1.92 -11.95 16.00
C LEU A 206 -1.87 -10.70 16.88
N ILE A 207 -2.05 -9.51 16.30
CA ILE A 207 -2.14 -8.23 17.05
C ILE A 207 -3.41 -8.21 17.90
N LEU A 208 -4.57 -8.50 17.32
CA LEU A 208 -5.85 -8.40 18.03
C LEU A 208 -5.95 -9.43 19.17
N GLY A 209 -5.60 -10.69 18.89
CA GLY A 209 -5.55 -11.76 19.89
C GLY A 209 -4.45 -11.50 20.94
N GLY A 210 -3.30 -11.00 20.52
CA GLY A 210 -2.21 -10.57 21.40
C GLY A 210 -2.65 -9.48 22.38
N ALA A 211 -3.30 -8.43 21.87
CA ALA A 211 -3.80 -7.32 22.69
C ALA A 211 -4.86 -7.81 23.67
N TRP A 212 -5.82 -8.62 23.21
CA TRP A 212 -6.82 -9.26 24.08
C TRP A 212 -6.17 -10.07 25.21
N THR A 213 -5.18 -10.91 24.87
CA THR A 213 -4.51 -11.77 25.86
C THR A 213 -3.64 -10.97 26.83
N ALA A 214 -2.99 -9.90 26.37
CA ALA A 214 -2.28 -8.95 27.22
C ALA A 214 -3.23 -8.24 28.21
N LEU A 215 -4.42 -7.81 27.74
CA LEU A 215 -5.46 -7.22 28.59
C LEU A 215 -5.99 -8.18 29.66
N ARG A 216 -5.88 -9.50 29.45
CA ARG A 216 -6.18 -10.54 30.45
C ARG A 216 -5.00 -10.84 31.38
N GLY A 217 -3.95 -10.02 31.37
CA GLY A 217 -2.77 -10.17 32.23
C GLY A 217 -1.78 -11.24 31.76
N ARG A 218 -1.90 -11.76 30.53
CA ARG A 218 -0.97 -12.78 30.02
C ARG A 218 0.18 -12.14 29.24
N PRO A 219 1.44 -12.28 29.70
CA PRO A 219 2.59 -11.61 29.06
C PRO A 219 2.87 -12.13 27.64
N ALA A 220 2.49 -13.37 27.34
CA ALA A 220 2.57 -13.93 25.99
C ALA A 220 1.77 -13.13 24.95
N GLY A 221 0.71 -12.43 25.37
CA GLY A 221 -0.07 -11.57 24.47
C GLY A 221 0.74 -10.40 23.92
N LEU A 222 1.63 -9.84 24.75
CA LEU A 222 2.46 -8.71 24.34
C LEU A 222 3.51 -9.12 23.30
N LEU A 223 4.04 -10.34 23.39
CA LEU A 223 4.91 -10.92 22.37
C LEU A 223 4.17 -11.00 21.02
N ALA A 224 2.93 -11.50 21.03
CA ALA A 224 2.10 -11.58 19.84
C ALA A 224 1.82 -10.19 19.24
N VAL A 225 1.47 -9.18 20.05
CA VAL A 225 1.33 -7.80 19.57
C VAL A 225 2.60 -7.31 18.89
N CYS A 226 3.75 -7.43 19.54
CA CYS A 226 5.01 -6.88 19.02
C CYS A 226 5.45 -7.60 17.73
N ALA A 227 5.28 -8.91 17.65
CA ALA A 227 5.59 -9.69 16.45
C ALA A 227 4.66 -9.31 15.28
N GLY A 228 3.36 -9.14 15.52
CA GLY A 228 2.41 -8.74 14.49
C GLY A 228 2.65 -7.32 14.03
N ALA A 229 2.91 -6.40 14.96
CA ALA A 229 3.28 -5.02 14.66
C ALA A 229 4.56 -4.94 13.81
N ALA A 230 5.55 -5.80 14.08
CA ALA A 230 6.76 -5.91 13.26
C ALA A 230 6.45 -6.38 11.83
N LEU A 231 5.61 -7.41 11.68
CA LEU A 231 5.19 -7.92 10.37
C LEU A 231 4.43 -6.84 9.57
N THR A 232 3.52 -6.11 10.22
CA THR A 232 2.79 -4.99 9.60
C THR A 232 3.75 -3.89 9.13
N ALA A 233 4.72 -3.49 9.95
CA ALA A 233 5.70 -2.48 9.56
C ALA A 233 6.56 -2.91 8.37
N VAL A 234 7.00 -4.17 8.34
CA VAL A 234 7.77 -4.72 7.21
C VAL A 234 6.93 -4.77 5.94
N PHE A 235 5.67 -5.19 6.04
CA PHE A 235 4.80 -5.29 4.87
C PHE A 235 4.42 -3.94 4.28
N VAL A 236 4.19 -2.92 5.11
CA VAL A 236 3.83 -1.55 4.66
C VAL A 236 5.07 -0.75 4.20
N PHE A 237 6.29 -1.24 4.44
CA PHE A 237 7.50 -0.51 4.07
C PHE A 237 7.61 -0.15 2.57
N PRO A 238 7.22 -1.00 1.60
CA PRO A 238 7.21 -0.62 0.18
C PRO A 238 6.30 0.59 -0.14
N ASP A 239 5.28 0.84 0.68
CA ASP A 239 4.29 1.92 0.49
C ASP A 239 4.82 3.30 0.91
N VAL A 240 6.06 3.41 1.40
CA VAL A 240 6.73 4.72 1.61
C VAL A 240 6.95 5.50 0.32
N THR A 241 6.78 4.85 -0.84
CA THR A 241 6.67 5.53 -2.13
C THR A 241 5.54 6.56 -2.15
N SER A 242 4.48 6.35 -1.36
CA SER A 242 3.38 7.32 -1.18
C SER A 242 3.86 8.68 -0.68
N PHE A 243 4.97 8.75 0.06
CA PHE A 243 5.53 10.01 0.55
C PHE A 243 6.14 10.87 -0.57
N HIS A 244 6.45 10.25 -1.71
CA HIS A 244 7.18 10.87 -2.81
C HIS A 244 6.32 11.10 -4.05
N ARG A 245 5.30 10.26 -4.24
CA ARG A 245 4.47 10.26 -5.45
C ARG A 245 3.24 11.13 -5.29
N ALA A 246 2.81 11.75 -6.39
CA ALA A 246 1.65 12.62 -6.41
C ALA A 246 0.33 11.85 -6.54
N VAL A 247 0.32 10.80 -7.37
CA VAL A 247 -0.84 9.96 -7.69
C VAL A 247 -0.63 8.61 -7.01
N LEU A 248 -1.58 8.22 -6.16
CA LEU A 248 -1.48 7.04 -5.31
C LEU A 248 -2.57 6.05 -5.67
N PRO A 249 -2.28 4.73 -5.69
CA PRO A 249 -3.29 3.69 -5.88
C PRO A 249 -4.13 3.52 -4.61
N PHE A 250 -4.94 4.52 -4.29
CA PHE A 250 -5.73 4.59 -3.06
C PHE A 250 -7.03 5.38 -3.29
N ALA A 251 -8.17 4.77 -2.96
CA ALA A 251 -9.47 5.41 -3.06
C ALA A 251 -9.70 6.38 -1.88
N GLY A 252 -9.18 7.60 -2.02
CA GLY A 252 -9.38 8.68 -1.06
C GLY A 252 -8.34 9.80 -1.19
N PRO A 253 -8.36 10.78 -0.27
CA PRO A 253 -7.38 11.86 -0.29
C PRO A 253 -5.96 11.32 -0.09
N ALA A 254 -5.01 11.74 -0.92
CA ALA A 254 -3.63 11.27 -0.85
C ALA A 254 -2.96 11.55 0.52
N ALA A 255 -3.43 12.55 1.28
CA ALA A 255 -2.96 12.79 2.64
C ALA A 255 -3.39 11.67 3.62
N MET A 256 -4.59 11.10 3.44
CA MET A 256 -5.08 9.98 4.24
C MET A 256 -4.16 8.78 4.08
N GLU A 257 -3.84 8.41 2.85
CA GLU A 257 -2.94 7.30 2.53
C GLU A 257 -1.58 7.45 3.23
N ARG A 258 -0.97 8.64 3.14
CA ARG A 258 0.31 8.91 3.81
C ARG A 258 0.21 8.83 5.32
N VAL A 259 -0.89 9.29 5.92
CA VAL A 259 -1.15 9.14 7.37
C VAL A 259 -1.26 7.66 7.75
N LEU A 260 -1.98 6.85 6.98
CA LEU A 260 -2.13 5.41 7.22
C LEU A 260 -0.78 4.69 7.16
N VAL A 261 0.05 4.99 6.15
CA VAL A 261 1.41 4.45 6.04
C VAL A 261 2.28 4.89 7.21
N VAL A 262 2.25 6.17 7.62
CA VAL A 262 2.97 6.67 8.81
C VAL A 262 2.56 5.92 10.08
N LEU A 263 1.25 5.71 10.30
CA LEU A 263 0.74 5.05 11.49
C LEU A 263 1.14 3.56 11.51
N ALA A 264 0.92 2.84 10.41
CA ALA A 264 1.24 1.43 10.30
C ALA A 264 2.75 1.17 10.42
N LEU A 265 3.57 1.93 9.69
CA LEU A 265 5.03 1.81 9.72
C LEU A 265 5.61 2.28 11.06
N GLY A 266 5.28 3.50 11.48
CA GLY A 266 5.87 4.15 12.64
C GLY A 266 5.48 3.48 13.95
N LEU A 267 4.18 3.24 14.19
CA LEU A 267 3.73 2.58 15.41
C LEU A 267 4.10 1.09 15.40
N GLY A 268 4.03 0.44 14.24
CA GLY A 268 4.45 -0.96 14.08
C GLY A 268 5.91 -1.18 14.44
N ALA A 269 6.81 -0.36 13.88
CA ALA A 269 8.24 -0.40 14.17
C ALA A 269 8.54 -0.02 15.64
N GLY A 270 7.88 1.02 16.16
CA GLY A 270 8.04 1.45 17.54
C GLY A 270 7.64 0.37 18.55
N ALA A 271 6.51 -0.31 18.31
CA ALA A 271 6.05 -1.41 19.15
C ALA A 271 7.00 -2.61 19.08
N ALA A 272 7.47 -2.97 17.89
CA ALA A 272 8.45 -4.04 17.69
C ALA A 272 9.75 -3.80 18.47
N VAL A 273 10.30 -2.57 18.40
CA VAL A 273 11.54 -2.18 19.10
C VAL A 273 11.34 -2.16 20.62
N ALA A 274 10.17 -1.74 21.10
CA ALA A 274 9.87 -1.65 22.53
C ALA A 274 9.58 -3.01 23.19
N GLY A 275 9.22 -4.04 22.42
CA GLY A 275 8.79 -5.33 22.95
C GLY A 275 9.80 -6.00 23.88
N ALA A 276 11.04 -6.20 23.43
CA ALA A 276 12.08 -6.88 24.21
C ALA A 276 12.37 -6.24 25.59
N PRO A 277 12.63 -4.91 25.70
CA PRO A 277 12.88 -4.31 27.01
C PRO A 277 11.65 -4.31 27.92
N VAL A 278 10.43 -4.16 27.38
CA VAL A 278 9.20 -4.19 28.19
C VAL A 278 8.94 -5.60 28.74
N LEU A 279 9.09 -6.63 27.91
CA LEU A 279 8.94 -8.02 28.35
C LEU A 279 9.94 -8.41 29.43
N ARG A 280 11.19 -7.96 29.31
CA ARG A 280 12.21 -8.16 30.35
C ARG A 280 11.81 -7.51 31.68
N ALA A 281 11.32 -6.27 31.64
CA ALA A 281 10.90 -5.55 32.84
C ALA A 281 9.69 -6.23 33.51
N LEU A 282 8.74 -6.74 32.73
CA LEU A 282 7.59 -7.48 33.25
C LEU A 282 8.00 -8.79 33.92
N ALA A 283 8.90 -9.56 33.29
CA ALA A 283 9.43 -10.80 33.87
C ALA A 283 10.18 -10.56 35.20
N GLN A 284 10.96 -9.50 35.27
CA GLN A 284 11.67 -9.12 36.51
C GLN A 284 10.70 -8.76 37.65
N ARG A 285 9.59 -8.06 37.35
CA ARG A 285 8.57 -7.72 38.36
C ARG A 285 7.83 -8.96 38.87
N ALA A 286 7.54 -9.92 37.99
CA ALA A 286 6.91 -11.18 38.37
C ALA A 286 7.79 -11.98 39.34
N ALA A 287 9.09 -12.11 39.05
CA ALA A 287 10.03 -12.81 39.92
C ALA A 287 10.12 -12.19 41.32
N VAL A 288 10.20 -10.85 41.42
CA VAL A 288 10.23 -10.15 42.72
C VAL A 288 8.93 -10.36 43.52
N ALA A 289 7.78 -10.44 42.85
CA ALA A 289 6.50 -10.69 43.51
C ALA A 289 6.40 -12.12 44.05
N GLU A 290 7.04 -13.10 43.41
CA GLU A 290 7.09 -14.49 43.89
C GLU A 290 8.05 -14.68 45.07
N GLU A 291 9.13 -13.90 45.17
CA GLU A 291 10.11 -13.96 46.28
C GLU A 291 9.63 -13.23 47.56
N GLY A 292 8.64 -12.35 47.45
CA GLY A 292 8.08 -11.57 48.55
C GLY A 292 6.86 -12.19 49.25
N VAL A 293 6.46 -13.39 48.85
CA VAL A 293 5.36 -14.19 49.42
C VAL A 293 5.94 -15.37 50.19
#